data_AF-A0A7J7N5Y2-F1
#
_entry.id   AF-A0A7J7N5Y2-F1
#
_cell.length_a   1.000
_cell.length_b   1.000
_cell.length_c   1.000
_cell.angle_alpha   90.00
_cell.angle_beta   90.00
_cell.angle_gamma   90.00
#
_symmetry.space_group_name_H-M   'P 1'
#
loop_
_entity.id
_entity.type
_entity.pdbx_description
1 polymer ?
#
loop_
_entity_poly.entity_id
_entity_poly.type
_entity_poly.pdbx_seq_one_letter_code
_entity_poly.pdbx_strand_id
1 'polypeptide(L)'
;MGGRLATFILLWGLMAGRNYKIFKGSELGAAVLIVEILVLLFAWSIKFEIFRGNIFEEFVARSDDIIPKEMVAFLVLINQLICKFKTSVGGILEEIFPSVASRVFNILPRDAFPSGPGSNTEEIRELQELQRTFYTFLHIIATHDLASVFLATKSMMYLDSIMQLLLYSSCNHKDVIVRKACVQIFIRLIKDWCTKGQGEEKVPGFQNYIIQNFAPRCCLHSVLDKSFEFRDANTFILFGEIMVAQKLMYEKFGDEFLIHFVSKGFQAARPQDLAEQYRQKLQGNDMKSLKSFYQSLIEQLRHEQNGSLVFR
;
A
#
# COMPACT_ATOMS: atom_id res chain seq x y z
N MET A 1 17.47 -19.71 17.30
CA MET A 1 17.38 -21.15 16.92
C MET A 1 17.21 -22.09 18.11
N GLY A 2 17.93 -21.93 19.24
CA GLY A 2 17.91 -22.90 20.35
C GLY A 2 16.56 -23.14 21.04
N GLY A 3 15.74 -22.11 21.27
CA GLY A 3 14.48 -22.26 22.00
C GLY A 3 13.42 -23.10 21.28
N ARG A 4 13.24 -22.91 19.96
CA ARG A 4 12.23 -23.65 19.17
C ARG A 4 12.64 -25.12 18.95
N LEU A 5 13.92 -25.40 18.80
CA LEU A 5 14.45 -26.76 18.70
C LEU A 5 14.30 -27.50 20.04
N ALA A 6 14.56 -26.82 21.17
CA ALA A 6 14.34 -27.37 22.50
C ALA A 6 12.87 -27.69 22.77
N THR A 7 11.94 -26.80 22.38
CA THR A 7 10.49 -27.06 22.49
C THR A 7 10.07 -28.25 21.61
N PHE A 8 10.66 -28.41 20.42
CA PHE A 8 10.38 -29.53 19.53
C PHE A 8 10.93 -30.86 20.07
N ILE A 9 12.14 -30.86 20.65
CA ILE A 9 12.74 -32.03 21.31
C ILE A 9 11.95 -32.40 22.57
N LEU A 10 11.46 -31.41 23.33
CA LEU A 10 10.60 -31.63 24.49
C LEU A 10 9.23 -32.18 24.08
N LEU A 11 8.60 -31.66 23.03
CA LEU A 11 7.35 -32.20 22.49
C LEU A 11 7.56 -33.61 21.93
N TRP A 12 8.66 -33.86 21.22
CA TRP A 12 9.02 -35.19 20.72
C TRP A 12 9.27 -36.15 21.88
N GLY A 13 9.99 -35.75 22.91
CA GLY A 13 10.23 -36.55 24.12
C GLY A 13 8.94 -36.82 24.91
N LEU A 14 8.02 -35.84 25.00
CA LEU A 14 6.71 -36.00 25.62
C LEU A 14 5.77 -36.90 24.81
N MET A 15 5.87 -36.90 23.49
CA MET A 15 5.09 -37.77 22.60
C MET A 15 5.67 -39.19 22.52
N ALA A 16 7.00 -39.33 22.55
CA ALA A 16 7.69 -40.62 22.57
C ALA A 16 7.65 -41.30 23.96
N GLY A 17 7.52 -40.52 25.04
CA GLY A 17 7.53 -40.99 26.42
C GLY A 17 6.17 -41.36 27.02
N ARG A 18 5.05 -41.04 26.36
CA ARG A 18 3.74 -41.59 26.78
C ARG A 18 3.57 -42.97 26.17
N ASN A 19 3.69 -43.99 27.03
CA ASN A 19 3.36 -45.38 26.75
C ASN A 19 2.26 -45.52 25.70
N TYR A 20 2.58 -46.18 24.58
CA TYR A 20 1.66 -46.67 23.56
C TYR A 20 0.65 -47.63 24.21
N LYS A 21 -0.36 -47.08 24.89
CA LYS A 21 -1.53 -47.82 25.34
C LYS A 21 -2.75 -47.27 24.62
N ILE A 22 -3.07 -47.99 23.55
CA ILE A 22 -4.40 -48.16 22.95
C ILE A 22 -5.01 -46.88 22.35
N PHE A 23 -4.57 -46.54 21.13
CA PHE A 23 -5.42 -45.86 20.17
C PHE A 23 -5.98 -46.92 19.21
N LYS A 24 -7.31 -47.03 19.11
CA LYS A 24 -7.99 -47.94 18.18
C LYS A 24 -7.69 -47.51 16.73
N GLY A 25 -7.66 -48.46 15.80
CA GLY A 25 -7.04 -48.34 14.47
C GLY A 25 -7.47 -47.18 13.55
N SER A 26 -8.54 -46.44 13.86
CA SER A 26 -8.92 -45.21 13.14
C SER A 26 -8.22 -43.94 13.65
N GLU A 27 -7.81 -43.89 14.92
CA GLU A 27 -7.16 -42.73 15.53
C GLU A 27 -5.64 -42.76 15.36
N LEU A 28 -5.05 -43.96 15.24
CA LEU A 28 -3.62 -44.14 14.97
C LEU A 28 -3.24 -43.61 13.57
N GLY A 29 -4.10 -43.81 12.57
CA GLY A 29 -3.89 -43.30 11.21
C GLY A 29 -3.91 -41.78 11.12
N ALA A 30 -4.81 -41.14 11.88
CA ALA A 30 -4.88 -39.68 11.95
C ALA A 30 -3.64 -39.09 12.65
N ALA A 31 -3.17 -39.71 13.73
CA ALA A 31 -1.97 -39.28 14.45
C ALA A 31 -0.70 -39.38 13.59
N VAL A 32 -0.55 -40.46 12.82
CA VAL A 32 0.59 -40.65 11.89
C VAL A 32 0.55 -39.60 10.77
N LEU A 33 -0.61 -39.35 10.17
CA LEU A 33 -0.77 -38.33 9.14
C LEU A 33 -0.44 -36.91 9.65
N ILE A 34 -0.84 -36.58 10.88
CA ILE A 34 -0.50 -35.30 11.50
C ILE A 34 1.01 -35.15 11.69
N VAL A 35 1.70 -36.22 12.14
CA VAL A 35 3.16 -36.19 12.31
C VAL A 35 3.87 -36.02 10.96
N GLU A 36 3.42 -36.72 9.90
CA GLU A 36 3.99 -36.56 8.55
C GLU A 36 3.78 -35.14 8.00
N ILE A 37 2.59 -34.57 8.18
CA ILE A 37 2.30 -33.19 7.79
C ILE A 37 3.19 -32.21 8.56
N LEU A 38 3.37 -32.40 9.88
CA LEU A 38 4.24 -31.55 10.69
C LEU A 38 5.72 -31.65 10.28
N VAL A 39 6.19 -32.85 9.92
CA VAL A 39 7.56 -33.06 9.41
C VAL A 39 7.74 -32.37 8.05
N LEU A 40 6.77 -32.47 7.15
CA LEU A 40 6.81 -31.78 5.85
C LEU A 40 6.74 -30.26 5.99
N LEU A 41 5.88 -29.74 6.88
CA LEU A 41 5.81 -28.31 7.20
C LEU A 41 7.11 -27.80 7.83
N PHE A 42 7.74 -28.59 8.70
CA PHE A 42 9.01 -28.26 9.32
C PHE A 42 10.17 -28.29 8.31
N ALA A 43 10.23 -29.33 7.46
CA ALA A 43 11.22 -29.43 6.39
C ALA A 43 11.06 -28.31 5.35
N TRP A 44 9.81 -27.94 5.04
CA TRP A 44 9.50 -26.79 4.19
C TRP A 44 9.94 -25.48 4.85
N SER A 45 9.66 -25.31 6.15
CA SER A 45 10.11 -24.14 6.93
C SER A 45 11.63 -24.03 6.98
N ILE A 46 12.36 -25.14 7.17
CA ILE A 46 13.83 -25.14 7.14
C ILE A 46 14.36 -24.81 5.75
N LYS A 47 13.85 -25.46 4.69
CA LYS A 47 14.26 -25.17 3.31
C LYS A 47 13.98 -23.71 2.96
N PHE A 48 12.86 -23.16 3.42
CA PHE A 48 12.49 -21.77 3.22
C PHE A 48 13.41 -20.82 3.98
N GLU A 49 13.79 -21.12 5.22
CA GLU A 49 14.75 -20.31 5.99
C GLU A 49 16.17 -20.37 5.39
N ILE A 50 16.62 -21.53 4.91
CA ILE A 50 17.91 -21.67 4.22
C ILE A 50 17.90 -20.89 2.89
N PHE A 51 16.83 -21.04 2.11
CA PHE A 51 16.62 -20.28 0.88
C PHE A 51 16.56 -18.78 1.13
N ARG A 52 15.89 -18.35 2.21
CA ARG A 52 15.82 -16.97 2.68
C ARG A 52 17.19 -16.41 3.01
N GLY A 53 18.02 -17.13 3.77
CA GLY A 53 19.37 -16.70 4.14
C GLY A 53 20.26 -16.50 2.91
N ASN A 54 20.32 -17.48 2.02
CA ASN A 54 21.22 -17.44 0.87
C ASN A 54 20.83 -16.34 -0.15
N ILE A 55 19.54 -16.18 -0.46
CA ILE A 55 19.09 -15.12 -1.40
C ILE A 55 19.30 -13.73 -0.81
N PHE A 56 19.03 -13.57 0.48
CA PHE A 56 19.19 -12.28 1.14
C PHE A 56 20.66 -11.85 1.14
N GLU A 57 21.57 -12.73 1.58
CA GLU A 57 23.00 -12.41 1.62
C GLU A 57 23.56 -12.13 0.23
N GLU A 58 23.18 -12.91 -0.79
CA GLU A 58 23.62 -12.68 -2.16
C GLU A 58 23.05 -11.38 -2.75
N PHE A 59 21.78 -11.07 -2.49
CA PHE A 59 21.17 -9.81 -2.95
C PHE A 59 21.80 -8.60 -2.28
N VAL A 60 21.99 -8.63 -0.95
CA VAL A 60 22.63 -7.53 -0.21
C VAL A 60 24.08 -7.35 -0.64
N ALA A 61 24.83 -8.44 -0.84
CA ALA A 61 26.22 -8.36 -1.28
C ALA A 61 26.37 -7.73 -2.67
N ARG A 62 25.33 -7.81 -3.50
CA ARG A 62 25.35 -7.35 -4.90
C ARG A 62 24.53 -6.09 -5.14
N SER A 63 23.73 -5.63 -4.18
CA SER A 63 22.71 -4.61 -4.40
C SER A 63 23.27 -3.27 -4.89
N ASP A 64 24.52 -2.97 -4.55
CA ASP A 64 25.19 -1.72 -4.92
C ASP A 64 25.59 -1.66 -6.41
N ASP A 65 25.68 -2.81 -7.08
CA ASP A 65 26.07 -2.91 -8.50
C ASP A 65 24.88 -3.20 -9.43
N ILE A 66 23.68 -3.46 -8.90
CA ILE A 66 22.50 -3.84 -9.70
C ILE A 66 22.05 -2.68 -10.59
N ILE A 67 22.06 -2.88 -11.90
CA ILE A 67 21.59 -1.91 -12.89
C ILE A 67 20.04 -1.87 -12.94
N PRO A 68 19.40 -0.78 -13.42
CA PRO A 68 17.94 -0.62 -13.38
C PRO A 68 17.16 -1.80 -13.96
N LYS A 69 17.61 -2.35 -15.10
CA LYS A 69 17.00 -3.53 -15.75
C LYS A 69 16.99 -4.78 -14.86
N GLU A 70 18.09 -5.08 -14.19
CA GLU A 70 18.18 -6.21 -13.27
C GLU A 70 17.28 -6.00 -12.05
N MET A 71 17.20 -4.75 -11.57
CA MET A 71 16.34 -4.39 -10.46
C MET A 71 14.86 -4.54 -10.80
N VAL A 72 14.45 -4.20 -12.02
CA VAL A 72 13.11 -4.48 -12.53
C VAL A 72 12.83 -5.99 -12.51
N ALA A 73 13.72 -6.80 -13.06
CA ALA A 73 13.56 -8.26 -13.10
C ALA A 73 13.42 -8.86 -11.69
N PHE A 74 14.24 -8.39 -10.74
CA PHE A 74 14.15 -8.78 -9.34
C PHE A 74 12.80 -8.41 -8.72
N LEU A 75 12.36 -7.16 -8.86
CA LEU A 75 11.07 -6.71 -8.33
C LEU A 75 9.89 -7.50 -8.92
N VAL A 76 9.93 -7.82 -10.22
CA VAL A 76 8.92 -8.66 -10.87
C VAL A 76 8.89 -10.07 -10.26
N LEU A 77 10.06 -10.67 -10.00
CA LEU A 77 10.14 -11.98 -9.35
C LEU A 77 9.54 -11.93 -7.94
N ILE A 78 9.92 -10.94 -7.12
CA ILE A 78 9.38 -10.80 -5.77
C ILE A 78 7.87 -10.56 -5.80
N ASN A 79 7.37 -9.77 -6.75
CA ASN A 79 5.93 -9.57 -6.97
C ASN A 79 5.21 -10.90 -7.24
N GLN A 80 5.78 -11.76 -8.09
CA GLN A 80 5.22 -13.09 -8.36
C GLN A 80 5.22 -13.97 -7.10
N LEU A 81 6.28 -13.90 -6.28
CA LEU A 81 6.35 -14.61 -5.02
C LEU A 81 5.30 -14.12 -4.02
N ILE A 82 5.10 -12.79 -3.89
CA ILE A 82 4.04 -12.23 -3.05
C ILE A 82 2.66 -12.68 -3.54
N CYS A 83 2.39 -12.62 -4.84
CA CYS A 83 1.10 -13.07 -5.39
C CYS A 83 0.85 -14.56 -5.14
N LYS A 84 1.89 -15.40 -5.23
CA LYS A 84 1.79 -16.86 -5.07
C LYS A 84 1.71 -17.29 -3.60
N PHE A 85 2.51 -16.69 -2.73
CA PHE A 85 2.72 -17.13 -1.34
C PHE A 85 2.16 -16.14 -0.29
N LYS A 86 1.68 -14.97 -0.71
CA LYS A 86 0.97 -13.98 0.12
C LYS A 86 1.77 -13.62 1.38
N THR A 87 1.15 -13.66 2.55
CA THR A 87 1.77 -13.28 3.82
C THR A 87 2.94 -14.19 4.23
N SER A 88 3.07 -15.40 3.64
CA SER A 88 4.19 -16.30 3.94
C SER A 88 5.55 -15.75 3.51
N VAL A 89 5.61 -14.77 2.59
CA VAL A 89 6.88 -14.12 2.22
C VAL A 89 7.24 -12.91 3.07
N GLY A 90 6.43 -12.56 4.09
CA GLY A 90 6.65 -11.37 4.91
C GLY A 90 8.04 -11.33 5.55
N GLY A 91 8.51 -12.45 6.12
CA GLY A 91 9.85 -12.52 6.69
C GLY A 91 10.97 -12.30 5.67
N ILE A 92 10.84 -12.84 4.45
CA ILE A 92 11.81 -12.58 3.37
C ILE A 92 11.79 -11.10 3.03
N LEU A 93 10.59 -10.54 2.89
CA LEU A 93 10.37 -9.16 2.47
C LEU A 93 10.93 -8.15 3.50
N GLU A 94 10.77 -8.39 4.80
CA GLU A 94 11.38 -7.56 5.86
C GLU A 94 12.91 -7.51 5.77
N GLU A 95 13.55 -8.58 5.29
CA GLU A 95 15.00 -8.62 5.09
C GLU A 95 15.40 -7.87 3.82
N ILE A 96 14.79 -8.13 2.67
CA ILE A 96 15.22 -7.55 1.39
C ILE A 96 14.76 -6.09 1.18
N PHE A 97 13.66 -5.67 1.81
CA PHE A 97 13.03 -4.37 1.54
C PHE A 97 13.94 -3.16 1.77
N PRO A 98 14.71 -3.06 2.87
CA PRO A 98 15.66 -1.97 3.08
C PRO A 98 16.63 -1.77 1.91
N SER A 99 17.23 -2.86 1.42
CA SER A 99 18.18 -2.81 0.29
C SER A 99 17.49 -2.43 -1.01
N VAL A 100 16.27 -2.95 -1.25
CA VAL A 100 15.44 -2.53 -2.40
C VAL A 100 15.15 -1.03 -2.35
N ALA A 101 14.66 -0.53 -1.21
CA ALA A 101 14.30 0.86 -1.03
C ALA A 101 15.53 1.77 -1.19
N SER A 102 16.63 1.44 -0.52
CA SER A 102 17.90 2.16 -0.63
C SER A 102 18.35 2.28 -2.09
N ARG A 103 18.39 1.16 -2.81
CA ARG A 103 18.85 1.13 -4.20
C ARG A 103 17.94 1.95 -5.11
N VAL A 104 16.63 1.78 -5.00
CA VAL A 104 15.67 2.50 -5.83
C VAL A 104 15.72 4.01 -5.57
N PHE A 105 15.80 4.45 -4.32
CA PHE A 105 15.90 5.88 -3.99
C PHE A 105 17.25 6.51 -4.38
N ASN A 106 18.30 5.71 -4.49
CA ASN A 106 19.61 6.18 -4.98
C ASN A 106 19.67 6.25 -6.51
N ILE A 107 18.99 5.36 -7.22
CA ILE A 107 18.96 5.33 -8.70
C ILE A 107 17.97 6.34 -9.27
N LEU A 108 16.74 6.40 -8.73
CA LEU A 108 15.68 7.20 -9.32
C LEU A 108 15.92 8.68 -9.10
N PRO A 109 15.62 9.54 -10.11
CA PRO A 109 15.72 10.98 -9.94
C PRO A 109 14.73 11.44 -8.88
N ARG A 110 15.15 12.43 -8.07
CA ARG A 110 14.28 13.08 -7.08
C ARG A 110 13.23 13.97 -7.74
N ASP A 111 13.57 14.51 -8.91
CA ASP A 111 12.72 15.37 -9.71
C ASP A 111 11.96 14.58 -10.80
N ALA A 112 10.99 15.25 -11.43
CA ALA A 112 10.27 14.66 -12.55
C ALA A 112 11.21 14.30 -13.70
N PHE A 113 10.94 13.17 -14.36
CA PHE A 113 11.66 12.78 -15.56
C PHE A 113 11.62 13.92 -16.60
N PRO A 114 12.72 14.18 -17.31
CA PRO A 114 12.77 15.20 -18.33
C PRO A 114 11.67 14.95 -19.38
N SER A 115 11.03 16.03 -19.83
CA SER A 115 10.05 15.98 -20.91
C SER A 115 10.51 16.93 -22.01
N GLY A 116 10.74 16.44 -23.23
CA GLY A 116 11.11 17.28 -24.37
C GLY A 116 11.99 16.56 -25.40
N PRO A 117 12.49 17.28 -26.43
CA PRO A 117 13.43 16.73 -27.39
C PRO A 117 14.67 16.18 -26.67
N GLY A 118 15.01 14.90 -26.90
CA GLY A 118 16.11 14.22 -26.21
C GLY A 118 15.75 13.50 -24.90
N SER A 119 14.48 13.52 -24.47
CA SER A 119 14.04 12.80 -23.25
C SER A 119 13.73 11.31 -23.48
N ASN A 120 13.89 10.80 -24.69
CA ASN A 120 13.56 9.43 -25.08
C ASN A 120 14.82 8.54 -25.20
N THR A 121 15.80 8.74 -24.32
CA THR A 121 16.98 7.85 -24.29
C THR A 121 16.62 6.51 -23.64
N GLU A 122 17.40 5.48 -23.96
CA GLU A 122 17.21 4.14 -23.39
C GLU A 122 17.36 4.16 -21.86
N GLU A 123 18.29 4.96 -21.34
CA GLU A 123 18.52 5.10 -19.90
C GLU A 123 17.29 5.69 -19.19
N ILE A 124 16.66 6.73 -19.77
CA ILE A 124 15.45 7.32 -19.22
C ILE A 124 14.30 6.31 -19.25
N ARG A 125 14.20 5.51 -20.33
CA ARG A 125 13.19 4.46 -20.45
C ARG A 125 13.33 3.39 -19.36
N GLU A 126 14.56 2.95 -19.10
CA GLU A 126 14.87 2.00 -18.03
C GLU A 126 14.52 2.52 -16.64
N LEU A 127 14.85 3.78 -16.35
CA LEU A 127 14.52 4.42 -15.07
C LEU A 127 13.01 4.56 -14.86
N GLN A 128 12.27 4.92 -15.92
CA GLN A 128 10.81 4.98 -15.87
C GLN A 128 10.18 3.60 -15.65
N GLU A 129 10.75 2.55 -16.26
CA GLU A 129 10.32 1.18 -16.07
C GLU A 129 10.59 0.70 -14.63
N LEU A 130 11.76 1.01 -14.07
CA LEU A 130 12.08 0.77 -12.67
C LEU A 130 11.10 1.48 -11.74
N GLN A 131 10.80 2.76 -11.99
CA GLN A 131 9.86 3.52 -11.18
C GLN A 131 8.45 2.89 -11.18
N ARG A 132 7.91 2.55 -12.35
CA ARG A 132 6.59 1.88 -12.46
C ARG A 132 6.58 0.53 -11.76
N THR A 133 7.66 -0.24 -11.90
CA THR A 133 7.80 -1.55 -11.24
C THR A 133 7.86 -1.40 -9.73
N PHE A 134 8.53 -0.36 -9.22
CA PHE A 134 8.57 -0.05 -7.79
C PHE A 134 7.20 0.34 -7.23
N TYR A 135 6.42 1.17 -7.91
CA TYR A 135 5.02 1.44 -7.50
C TYR A 135 4.18 0.17 -7.47
N THR A 136 4.35 -0.69 -8.47
CA THR A 136 3.67 -1.99 -8.53
C THR A 136 4.06 -2.86 -7.34
N PHE A 137 5.34 -2.88 -6.98
CA PHE A 137 5.85 -3.59 -5.81
C PHE A 137 5.24 -3.06 -4.50
N LEU A 138 5.28 -1.75 -4.26
CA LEU A 138 4.64 -1.14 -3.08
C LEU A 138 3.13 -1.45 -3.02
N HIS A 139 2.45 -1.40 -4.17
CA HIS A 139 1.04 -1.73 -4.28
C HIS A 139 0.76 -3.20 -3.94
N ILE A 140 1.57 -4.12 -4.45
CA ILE A 140 1.44 -5.55 -4.17
C ILE A 140 1.67 -5.84 -2.68
N ILE A 141 2.69 -5.23 -2.05
CA ILE A 141 2.91 -5.33 -0.60
C ILE A 141 1.67 -4.88 0.17
N ALA A 142 1.15 -3.68 -0.12
CA ALA A 142 0.02 -3.11 0.62
C ALA A 142 -1.29 -3.90 0.41
N THR A 143 -1.52 -4.43 -0.80
CA THR A 143 -2.76 -5.17 -1.12
C THR A 143 -2.76 -6.63 -0.70
N HIS A 144 -1.61 -7.19 -0.36
CA HIS A 144 -1.45 -8.56 0.15
C HIS A 144 -1.22 -8.61 1.67
N ASP A 145 -1.65 -7.57 2.39
CA ASP A 145 -1.58 -7.48 3.86
C ASP A 145 -0.15 -7.61 4.42
N LEU A 146 0.84 -7.09 3.67
CA LEU A 146 2.27 -7.08 4.03
C LEU A 146 2.77 -5.68 4.41
N ALA A 147 1.87 -4.71 4.66
CA ALA A 147 2.24 -3.33 4.99
C ALA A 147 3.07 -3.21 6.29
N SER A 148 3.07 -4.22 7.16
CA SER A 148 3.93 -4.29 8.35
C SER A 148 5.42 -4.22 8.01
N VAL A 149 5.83 -4.62 6.80
CA VAL A 149 7.21 -4.50 6.31
C VAL A 149 7.69 -3.05 6.35
N PHE A 150 6.83 -2.08 6.04
CA PHE A 150 7.20 -0.67 6.09
C PHE A 150 7.49 -0.18 7.52
N LEU A 151 6.97 -0.90 8.52
CA LEU A 151 7.11 -0.58 9.94
C LEU A 151 8.20 -1.43 10.63
N ALA A 152 8.84 -2.36 9.90
CA ALA A 152 9.94 -3.14 10.43
C ALA A 152 11.11 -2.22 10.80
N THR A 153 11.82 -2.53 11.88
CA THR A 153 12.91 -1.70 12.41
C THR A 153 13.98 -1.35 11.37
N LYS A 154 14.28 -2.28 10.46
CA LYS A 154 15.27 -2.10 9.38
C LYS A 154 14.76 -1.18 8.24
N SER A 155 13.45 -1.01 8.11
CA SER A 155 12.79 -0.33 6.99
C SER A 155 12.22 1.03 7.35
N MET A 156 12.03 1.30 8.65
CA MET A 156 11.35 2.50 9.15
C MET A 156 11.97 3.81 8.65
N MET A 157 13.29 3.83 8.42
CA MET A 157 14.00 5.00 7.86
C MET A 157 13.53 5.42 6.46
N TYR A 158 12.89 4.52 5.70
CA TYR A 158 12.38 4.81 4.36
C TYR A 158 10.89 5.21 4.36
N LEU A 159 10.20 5.09 5.50
CA LEU A 159 8.75 5.30 5.58
C LEU A 159 8.36 6.70 5.12
N ASP A 160 9.04 7.74 5.59
CA ASP A 160 8.76 9.12 5.21
C ASP A 160 8.95 9.36 3.72
N SER A 161 10.03 8.82 3.14
CA SER A 161 10.30 8.92 1.70
C SER A 161 9.23 8.20 0.87
N ILE A 162 8.78 7.03 1.31
CA ILE A 162 7.70 6.28 0.67
C ILE A 162 6.39 7.07 0.76
N MET A 163 6.04 7.59 1.93
CA MET A 163 4.82 8.37 2.14
C MET A 163 4.79 9.63 1.26
N GLN A 164 5.91 10.35 1.17
CA GLN A 164 6.05 11.51 0.29
C GLN A 164 5.93 11.12 -1.19
N LEU A 165 6.59 10.05 -1.61
CA LEU A 165 6.53 9.52 -2.97
C LEU A 165 5.08 9.16 -3.36
N LEU A 166 4.40 8.40 -2.52
CA LEU A 166 3.01 7.97 -2.75
C LEU A 166 2.06 9.16 -2.79
N LEU A 167 2.19 10.11 -1.86
CA LEU A 167 1.33 11.30 -1.84
C LEU A 167 1.52 12.13 -3.11
N TYR A 168 2.76 12.46 -3.45
CA TYR A 168 3.07 13.24 -4.65
C TYR A 168 2.52 12.54 -5.90
N SER A 169 2.77 11.25 -6.05
CA SER A 169 2.39 10.49 -7.23
C SER A 169 0.88 10.26 -7.34
N SER A 170 0.16 10.11 -6.22
CA SER A 170 -1.31 10.06 -6.25
C SER A 170 -1.95 11.34 -6.81
N CYS A 171 -1.28 12.49 -6.63
CA CYS A 171 -1.78 13.79 -7.05
C CYS A 171 -1.33 14.15 -8.47
N ASN A 172 -0.06 13.93 -8.81
CA ASN A 172 0.60 14.62 -9.92
C ASN A 172 1.19 13.70 -10.99
N HIS A 173 1.18 12.37 -10.80
CA HIS A 173 1.82 11.47 -11.75
C HIS A 173 1.11 11.47 -13.10
N LYS A 174 1.87 11.54 -14.21
CA LYS A 174 1.31 11.59 -15.57
C LYS A 174 0.52 10.34 -15.94
N ASP A 175 0.97 9.18 -15.47
CA ASP A 175 0.28 7.90 -15.63
C ASP A 175 -0.83 7.74 -14.57
N VAL A 176 -2.08 7.69 -15.04
CA VAL A 176 -3.29 7.53 -14.21
C VAL A 176 -3.32 6.17 -13.50
N ILE A 177 -2.72 5.13 -14.08
CA ILE A 177 -2.64 3.80 -13.46
C ILE A 177 -1.75 3.86 -12.22
N VAL A 178 -0.63 4.58 -12.28
CA VAL A 178 0.26 4.81 -11.13
C VAL A 178 -0.47 5.63 -10.06
N ARG A 179 -1.19 6.70 -10.43
CA ARG A 179 -2.02 7.47 -9.49
C ARG A 179 -3.01 6.57 -8.76
N LYS A 180 -3.72 5.73 -9.51
CA LYS A 180 -4.70 4.76 -8.99
C LYS A 180 -4.06 3.80 -8.00
N ALA A 181 -2.91 3.20 -8.36
CA ALA A 181 -2.18 2.29 -7.48
C ALA A 181 -1.78 2.99 -6.15
N CYS A 182 -1.32 4.25 -6.21
CA CYS A 182 -0.99 5.02 -5.01
C CYS A 182 -2.22 5.26 -4.12
N VAL A 183 -3.37 5.61 -4.70
CA VAL A 183 -4.64 5.75 -3.95
C VAL A 183 -5.04 4.42 -3.30
N GLN A 184 -4.90 3.30 -4.02
CA GLN A 184 -5.19 1.97 -3.48
C GLN A 184 -4.24 1.58 -2.33
N ILE A 185 -2.96 1.98 -2.39
CA ILE A 185 -2.03 1.84 -1.27
C ILE A 185 -2.55 2.62 -0.06
N PHE A 186 -2.88 3.91 -0.20
CA PHE A 186 -3.41 4.71 0.91
C PHE A 186 -4.70 4.10 1.50
N ILE A 187 -5.62 3.61 0.67
CA ILE A 187 -6.82 2.89 1.14
C ILE A 187 -6.44 1.69 2.02
N ARG A 188 -5.42 0.92 1.64
CA ARG A 188 -4.94 -0.23 2.42
C ARG A 188 -4.27 0.21 3.72
N LEU A 189 -3.40 1.23 3.67
CA LEU A 189 -2.73 1.77 4.85
C LEU A 189 -3.74 2.35 5.86
N ILE A 190 -4.74 3.11 5.41
CA ILE A 190 -5.82 3.62 6.28
C ILE A 190 -6.62 2.46 6.91
N LYS A 191 -6.88 1.39 6.16
CA LYS A 191 -7.59 0.21 6.70
C LYS A 191 -6.79 -0.47 7.80
N ASP A 192 -5.49 -0.61 7.60
CA ASP A 192 -4.58 -1.39 8.46
C ASP A 192 -4.04 -0.60 9.66
N TRP A 193 -3.68 0.67 9.46
CA TRP A 193 -2.98 1.48 10.47
C TRP A 193 -3.91 2.31 11.34
N CYS A 194 -5.13 2.59 10.86
CA CYS A 194 -6.15 3.31 11.62
C CYS A 194 -7.24 2.34 12.10
N THR A 195 -7.50 2.33 13.40
CA THR A 195 -8.65 1.62 13.98
C THR A 195 -9.84 2.58 14.08
N LYS A 196 -11.08 2.07 14.20
CA LYS A 196 -12.25 2.94 14.41
C LYS A 196 -12.26 3.42 15.86
N GLY A 197 -12.36 4.74 16.08
CA GLY A 197 -12.46 5.35 17.41
C GLY A 197 -11.10 5.82 17.97
N GLN A 198 -11.03 6.11 19.28
CA GLN A 198 -9.81 6.53 19.98
C GLN A 198 -8.82 5.38 20.25
N GLY A 199 -8.78 4.36 19.38
CA GLY A 199 -7.81 3.27 19.50
C GLY A 199 -6.40 3.74 19.13
N GLU A 200 -5.37 3.06 19.64
CA GLU A 200 -3.98 3.32 19.24
C GLU A 200 -3.83 3.11 17.72
N GLU A 201 -3.39 4.17 17.02
CA GLU A 201 -2.91 4.06 15.64
C GLU A 201 -1.63 3.23 15.63
N LYS A 202 -1.50 2.31 14.66
CA LYS A 202 -0.25 1.55 14.50
C LYS A 202 0.95 2.44 14.17
N VAL A 203 0.67 3.59 13.54
CA VAL A 203 1.66 4.59 13.14
C VAL A 203 1.23 5.93 13.73
N PRO A 204 1.90 6.43 14.78
CA PRO A 204 1.52 7.67 15.43
C PRO A 204 1.45 8.86 14.46
N GLY A 205 0.31 9.56 14.44
CA GLY A 205 0.11 10.77 13.64
C GLY A 205 -0.28 10.49 12.18
N PHE A 206 -0.48 9.23 11.80
CA PHE A 206 -0.85 8.86 10.43
C PHE A 206 -2.26 9.36 10.08
N GLN A 207 -3.24 9.30 11.00
CA GLN A 207 -4.56 9.87 10.78
C GLN A 207 -4.48 11.37 10.44
N ASN A 208 -3.75 12.13 11.26
CA ASN A 208 -3.55 13.56 11.02
C ASN A 208 -2.84 13.80 9.69
N TYR A 209 -1.82 13.00 9.34
CA TYR A 209 -1.18 13.11 8.03
C TYR A 209 -2.18 12.93 6.87
N ILE A 210 -3.06 11.93 6.96
CA ILE A 210 -4.07 11.67 5.93
C ILE A 210 -5.07 12.83 5.82
N ILE A 211 -5.59 13.32 6.94
CA ILE A 211 -6.55 14.42 6.99
C ILE A 211 -5.94 15.72 6.46
N GLN A 212 -4.71 16.05 6.84
CA GLN A 212 -4.06 17.32 6.50
C GLN A 212 -3.46 17.32 5.09
N ASN A 213 -3.07 16.14 4.56
CA ASN A 213 -2.32 16.05 3.31
C ASN A 213 -3.06 15.25 2.24
N PHE A 214 -3.26 13.95 2.46
CA PHE A 214 -3.80 13.07 1.41
C PHE A 214 -5.22 13.46 1.00
N ALA A 215 -6.09 13.73 1.97
CA ALA A 215 -7.46 14.16 1.71
C ALA A 215 -7.50 15.45 0.85
N PRO A 216 -6.99 16.61 1.30
CA PRO A 216 -7.10 17.84 0.51
C PRO A 216 -6.30 17.77 -0.79
N ARG A 217 -5.08 17.18 -0.80
CA ARG A 217 -4.24 17.19 -2.01
C ARG A 217 -4.74 16.22 -3.07
N CYS A 218 -4.96 14.95 -2.72
CA CYS A 218 -5.37 13.94 -3.69
C CYS A 218 -6.88 13.99 -3.93
N CYS A 219 -7.68 13.97 -2.87
CA CYS A 219 -9.13 13.79 -3.01
C CYS A 219 -9.86 15.05 -3.49
N LEU A 220 -9.27 16.24 -3.30
CA LEU A 220 -9.87 17.52 -3.67
C LEU A 220 -9.04 18.24 -4.74
N HIS A 221 -7.83 18.72 -4.42
CA HIS A 221 -7.06 19.58 -5.34
C HIS A 221 -6.73 18.88 -6.66
N SER A 222 -6.29 17.61 -6.61
CA SER A 222 -5.96 16.86 -7.81
C SER A 222 -7.16 16.54 -8.70
N VAL A 223 -8.38 16.58 -8.15
CA VAL A 223 -9.64 16.39 -8.88
C VAL A 223 -10.17 17.74 -9.39
N LEU A 224 -9.90 18.84 -8.70
CA LEU A 224 -10.23 20.19 -9.17
C LEU A 224 -9.40 20.60 -10.39
N ASP A 225 -8.16 20.11 -10.49
CA ASP A 225 -7.25 20.42 -11.60
C ASP A 225 -7.88 20.11 -12.97
N LYS A 226 -7.66 20.99 -13.95
CA LYS A 226 -8.28 20.88 -15.29
C LYS A 226 -7.82 19.65 -16.07
N SER A 227 -6.65 19.08 -15.74
CA SER A 227 -6.18 17.82 -16.31
C SER A 227 -7.00 16.59 -15.87
N PHE A 228 -7.80 16.71 -14.82
CA PHE A 228 -8.65 15.62 -14.34
C PHE A 228 -9.99 15.59 -15.10
N GLU A 229 -10.03 14.89 -16.23
CA GLU A 229 -11.20 14.82 -17.10
C GLU A 229 -12.17 13.70 -16.72
N PHE A 230 -13.40 14.05 -16.30
CA PHE A 230 -14.42 13.06 -15.94
C PHE A 230 -14.96 12.23 -17.12
N ARG A 231 -14.69 12.65 -18.36
CA ARG A 231 -15.09 11.93 -19.58
C ARG A 231 -14.08 10.86 -19.96
N ASP A 232 -12.83 10.97 -19.52
CA ASP A 232 -11.80 9.97 -19.74
C ASP A 232 -12.04 8.75 -18.85
N ALA A 233 -12.01 7.56 -19.44
CA ALA A 233 -12.31 6.32 -18.73
C ALA A 233 -11.28 6.01 -17.63
N ASN A 234 -10.00 6.26 -17.88
CA ASN A 234 -8.94 5.98 -16.90
C ASN A 234 -9.07 6.91 -15.68
N THR A 235 -9.29 8.19 -15.94
CA THR A 235 -9.50 9.20 -14.91
C THR A 235 -10.79 8.95 -14.14
N PHE A 236 -11.84 8.47 -14.79
CA PHE A 236 -13.08 8.08 -14.13
C PHE A 236 -12.93 6.83 -13.24
N ILE A 237 -12.02 5.91 -13.59
CA ILE A 237 -11.65 4.76 -12.73
C ILE A 237 -10.89 5.26 -11.50
N LEU A 238 -9.87 6.11 -11.68
CA LEU A 238 -9.16 6.76 -10.57
C LEU A 238 -10.12 7.50 -9.65
N PHE A 239 -11.07 8.24 -10.22
CA PHE A 239 -12.11 8.94 -9.46
C PHE A 239 -12.94 7.99 -8.59
N GLY A 240 -13.22 6.77 -9.08
CA GLY A 240 -13.87 5.74 -8.28
C GLY A 240 -13.07 5.35 -7.03
N GLU A 241 -11.76 5.14 -7.15
CA GLU A 241 -10.89 4.83 -6.01
C GLU A 241 -10.82 6.02 -5.03
N ILE A 242 -10.81 7.26 -5.52
CA ILE A 242 -10.87 8.45 -4.67
C ILE A 242 -12.17 8.48 -3.85
N MET A 243 -13.32 8.11 -4.43
CA MET A 243 -14.58 8.01 -3.66
C MET A 243 -14.52 6.92 -2.59
N VAL A 244 -13.91 5.77 -2.91
CA VAL A 244 -13.68 4.70 -1.92
C VAL A 244 -12.80 5.20 -0.78
N ALA A 245 -11.74 5.95 -1.09
CA ALA A 245 -10.87 6.55 -0.08
C ALA A 245 -11.62 7.55 0.81
N GLN A 246 -12.40 8.47 0.24
CA GLN A 246 -13.21 9.44 1.00
C GLN A 246 -14.20 8.76 1.94
N LYS A 247 -14.92 7.74 1.45
CA LYS A 247 -15.84 6.95 2.28
C LYS A 247 -15.10 6.24 3.42
N LEU A 248 -13.97 5.60 3.13
CA LEU A 248 -13.15 4.95 4.14
C LEU A 248 -12.64 5.95 5.20
N MET A 249 -12.17 7.13 4.79
CA MET A 249 -11.72 8.17 5.71
C MET A 249 -12.84 8.62 6.63
N TYR A 250 -14.06 8.82 6.10
CA TYR A 250 -15.21 9.14 6.95
C TYR A 250 -15.57 7.98 7.90
N GLU A 251 -15.54 6.74 7.43
CA GLU A 251 -15.80 5.56 8.28
C GLU A 251 -14.78 5.37 9.41
N LYS A 252 -13.54 5.80 9.22
CA LYS A 252 -12.43 5.64 10.18
C LYS A 252 -12.27 6.85 11.09
N PHE A 253 -12.35 8.07 10.54
CA PHE A 253 -12.02 9.32 11.22
C PHE A 253 -13.25 10.16 11.60
N GLY A 254 -14.43 9.83 11.08
CA GLY A 254 -15.68 10.51 11.38
C GLY A 254 -15.67 11.99 10.99
N ASP A 255 -16.25 12.81 11.86
CA ASP A 255 -16.44 14.24 11.61
C ASP A 255 -15.13 15.04 11.57
N GLU A 256 -14.03 14.54 12.14
CA GLU A 256 -12.73 15.21 12.07
C GLU A 256 -12.27 15.35 10.61
N PHE A 257 -12.36 14.26 9.84
CA PHE A 257 -12.12 14.28 8.40
C PHE A 257 -13.08 15.24 7.70
N LEU A 258 -14.38 15.14 7.98
CA LEU A 258 -15.39 15.91 7.27
C LEU A 258 -15.21 17.42 7.49
N ILE A 259 -15.02 17.86 8.72
CA ILE A 259 -14.84 19.28 9.07
C ILE A 259 -13.58 19.83 8.39
N HIS A 260 -12.48 19.09 8.46
CA HIS A 260 -11.23 19.52 7.84
C HIS A 260 -11.34 19.58 6.32
N PHE A 261 -11.88 18.53 5.71
CA PHE A 261 -12.02 18.42 4.27
C PHE A 261 -12.97 19.49 3.71
N VAL A 262 -14.09 19.75 4.42
CA VAL A 262 -15.06 20.75 4.00
C VAL A 262 -14.49 22.17 4.14
N SER A 263 -13.84 22.48 5.27
CA SER A 263 -13.27 23.82 5.50
C SER A 263 -12.16 24.18 4.49
N LYS A 264 -11.40 23.18 4.03
CA LYS A 264 -10.38 23.36 2.99
C LYS A 264 -10.96 23.47 1.58
N GLY A 265 -12.05 22.76 1.29
CA GLY A 265 -12.59 22.67 -0.08
C GLY A 265 -13.71 23.63 -0.45
N PHE A 266 -14.50 24.12 0.51
CA PHE A 266 -15.78 24.77 0.21
C PHE A 266 -15.91 26.16 0.84
N GLN A 267 -14.87 26.99 0.73
CA GLN A 267 -14.86 28.35 1.30
C GLN A 267 -15.88 29.30 0.65
N ALA A 268 -16.36 29.00 -0.57
CA ALA A 268 -17.31 29.84 -1.33
C ALA A 268 -18.78 29.36 -1.26
N ALA A 269 -19.03 28.06 -1.09
CA ALA A 269 -20.37 27.51 -0.93
C ALA A 269 -20.86 27.67 0.52
N ARG A 270 -22.16 27.81 0.78
CA ARG A 270 -22.72 27.83 2.15
C ARG A 270 -22.28 26.56 2.90
N PRO A 271 -21.31 26.61 3.83
CA PRO A 271 -20.56 25.42 4.23
C PRO A 271 -21.38 24.41 5.02
N GLN A 272 -22.43 24.86 5.72
CA GLN A 272 -23.21 24.03 6.64
C GLN A 272 -24.16 23.08 5.91
N ASP A 273 -24.93 23.57 4.93
CA ASP A 273 -25.88 22.73 4.19
C ASP A 273 -25.15 21.69 3.32
N LEU A 274 -23.99 22.06 2.77
CA LEU A 274 -23.19 21.18 1.93
C LEU A 274 -22.47 20.10 2.75
N ALA A 275 -21.94 20.44 3.93
CA ALA A 275 -21.33 19.47 4.84
C ALA A 275 -22.32 18.38 5.24
N GLU A 276 -23.56 18.76 5.53
CA GLU A 276 -24.62 17.82 5.91
C GLU A 276 -25.04 16.94 4.72
N GLN A 277 -25.21 17.51 3.53
CA GLN A 277 -25.50 16.71 2.32
C GLN A 277 -24.37 15.72 2.02
N TYR A 278 -23.12 16.16 2.09
CA TYR A 278 -21.97 15.31 1.84
C TYR A 278 -21.84 14.22 2.89
N ARG A 279 -22.08 14.54 4.18
CA ARG A 279 -22.19 13.56 5.28
C ARG A 279 -23.21 12.48 4.96
N GLN A 280 -24.42 12.86 4.57
CA GLN A 280 -25.49 11.91 4.21
C GLN A 280 -25.07 11.00 3.05
N LYS A 281 -24.40 11.55 2.04
CA LYS A 281 -23.88 10.74 0.90
C LYS A 281 -22.78 9.78 1.33
N LEU A 282 -21.89 10.16 2.23
CA LEU A 282 -20.81 9.31 2.76
C LEU A 282 -21.36 8.17 3.64
N GLN A 283 -22.39 8.45 4.44
CA GLN A 283 -23.08 7.44 5.26
C GLN A 283 -23.89 6.44 4.42
N GLY A 284 -24.39 6.87 3.26
CA GLY A 284 -25.14 6.03 2.34
C GLY A 284 -24.32 4.88 1.75
N ASN A 285 -24.98 3.78 1.40
CA ASN A 285 -24.35 2.66 0.68
C ASN A 285 -24.35 2.83 -0.85
N ASP A 286 -24.97 3.90 -1.36
CA ASP A 286 -25.02 4.19 -2.78
C ASP A 286 -23.77 4.96 -3.25
N MET A 287 -22.73 4.20 -3.62
CA MET A 287 -21.50 4.74 -4.18
C MET A 287 -21.73 5.50 -5.50
N LYS A 288 -22.76 5.13 -6.28
CA LYS A 288 -23.09 5.83 -7.53
C LYS A 288 -23.60 7.23 -7.23
N SER A 289 -24.50 7.35 -6.25
CA SER A 289 -25.00 8.65 -5.81
C SER A 289 -23.91 9.54 -5.20
N LEU A 290 -23.03 8.97 -4.37
CA LEU A 290 -21.87 9.70 -3.83
C LEU A 290 -20.97 10.23 -4.95
N LYS A 291 -20.64 9.37 -5.93
CA LYS A 291 -19.80 9.72 -7.08
C LYS A 291 -20.42 10.84 -7.92
N SER A 292 -21.71 10.73 -8.24
CA SER A 292 -22.43 11.77 -9.00
C SER A 292 -22.50 13.09 -8.24
N PHE A 293 -22.83 13.05 -6.94
CA PHE A 293 -22.86 14.25 -6.10
C PHE A 293 -21.50 14.97 -6.09
N TYR A 294 -20.42 14.22 -5.83
CA TYR A 294 -19.10 14.82 -5.75
C TYR A 294 -18.60 15.32 -7.11
N GLN A 295 -18.91 14.63 -8.21
CA GLN A 295 -18.59 15.12 -9.55
C GLN A 295 -19.27 16.47 -9.82
N SER A 296 -20.58 16.59 -9.58
CA SER A 296 -21.30 17.84 -9.78
C SER A 296 -20.74 18.97 -8.89
N LEU A 297 -20.35 18.64 -7.66
CA LEU A 297 -19.72 19.58 -6.74
C LEU A 297 -18.37 20.08 -7.26
N ILE A 298 -17.51 19.20 -7.78
CA ILE A 298 -16.23 19.59 -8.39
C ILE A 298 -16.45 20.47 -9.63
N GLU A 299 -17.42 20.14 -10.47
CA GLU A 299 -17.76 20.94 -11.65
C GLU A 299 -18.23 22.35 -11.25
N GLN A 300 -19.08 22.47 -10.23
CA GLN A 300 -19.50 23.77 -9.67
C GLN A 300 -18.31 24.58 -9.13
N LEU A 301 -17.44 23.97 -8.32
CA LEU A 301 -16.25 24.64 -7.79
C LEU A 301 -15.30 25.11 -8.88
N ARG A 302 -15.12 24.32 -9.95
CA ARG A 302 -14.33 24.74 -11.12
C ARG A 302 -14.93 25.96 -11.80
N HIS A 303 -16.25 26.06 -11.90
CA HIS A 303 -16.92 27.24 -12.44
C HIS A 303 -16.70 28.49 -11.56
N GLU A 304 -16.82 28.36 -10.25
CA GLU A 304 -16.62 29.46 -9.30
C GLU A 304 -15.18 29.99 -9.34
N GLN A 305 -14.18 29.11 -9.39
CA GLN A 305 -12.77 29.50 -9.52
C GLN A 305 -12.50 30.28 -10.81
N ASN A 306 -13.07 29.82 -11.94
CA ASN A 306 -12.92 30.53 -13.22
C ASN A 306 -13.68 31.87 -13.21
N GLY A 307 -14.85 31.95 -12.57
CA GLY A 307 -15.63 33.19 -12.43
C GLY A 307 -14.91 34.26 -11.61
N SER A 308 -14.23 33.89 -10.53
CA SER A 308 -13.45 34.83 -9.70
C SER A 308 -12.25 35.46 -10.42
N LEU A 309 -11.72 34.80 -11.46
CA LEU A 309 -10.60 35.30 -12.27
C LEU A 309 -11.04 36.29 -13.35
N VAL A 310 -12.33 36.32 -13.72
CA VAL A 310 -12.87 37.23 -14.74
C VAL A 310 -13.24 38.61 -14.17
N PHE A 311 -13.39 38.72 -12.85
CA PHE A 311 -13.72 39.97 -12.14
C PHE A 311 -12.51 40.63 -11.46
N ARG A 312 -11.29 40.27 -11.85
CA ARG A 312 -10.05 40.87 -11.32
C ARG A 312 -9.18 41.38 -12.45
#